data_AF-A0AAD9E6U9-F1
#
_entry.id   AF-A0AAD9E6U9-F1
#
_cell.length_a   1.000
_cell.length_b   1.000
_cell.length_c   1.000
_cell.angle_alpha   90.00
_cell.angle_beta   90.00
_cell.angle_gamma   90.00
#
_symmetry.space_group_name_H-M   'P 1'
#
loop_
_entity.id
_entity.type
_entity.pdbx_description
1 polymer ?
#
loop_
_entity_poly.entity_id
_entity_poly.type
_entity_poly.pdbx_seq_one_letter_code
_entity_poly.pdbx_strand_id
1 'polypeptide(L)'
;SNGKRKKGRKRSPGAPGPPGPPGPPGPQGPPGIPGIPGIPGSNSLGPAGSPGPPGPRGPPGPQGPAVVVEKAKAREFQPAVVHLQGQETTILVREDLPEGVLKNWKMVSVHHKVFKMHSRSGQLEVLMDGIYFIYSQVEIYYLNFTDIASYEVLVDGLPFLRCTCSIETGQRKFNTCYTGGVSMLHAHQRISVRIVYEDSLISMSDHATFLGSVRLGDAPSAGHA
;
A
#
# COMPACT_ATOMS: atom_id res chain seq x y z
N SER A 1 -48.82 -51.49 -4.36
CA SER A 1 -49.06 -50.03 -4.36
C SER A 1 -48.09 -49.37 -3.38
N ASN A 2 -47.30 -48.40 -3.84
CA ASN A 2 -47.33 -46.98 -3.42
C ASN A 2 -47.32 -46.79 -1.88
N GLY A 3 -46.28 -46.29 -1.20
CA GLY A 3 -45.40 -45.15 -1.47
C GLY A 3 -45.69 -44.06 -0.43
N LYS A 4 -44.75 -43.71 0.46
CA LYS A 4 -44.76 -42.40 1.19
C LYS A 4 -43.41 -42.08 1.85
N ARG A 5 -42.58 -41.33 1.11
CA ARG A 5 -41.48 -40.51 1.63
C ARG A 5 -42.06 -39.45 2.58
N LYS A 6 -41.60 -39.39 3.83
CA LYS A 6 -41.85 -38.25 4.74
C LYS A 6 -41.04 -37.04 4.28
N LYS A 7 -41.74 -35.97 3.90
CA LYS A 7 -41.19 -34.68 3.45
C LYS A 7 -40.62 -33.93 4.66
N GLY A 8 -39.35 -33.51 4.59
CA GLY A 8 -38.69 -32.74 5.64
C GLY A 8 -39.33 -31.36 5.84
N ARG A 9 -39.46 -30.93 7.09
CA ARG A 9 -39.88 -29.57 7.48
C ARG A 9 -38.85 -28.55 6.93
N LYS A 10 -39.29 -27.64 6.06
CA LYS A 10 -38.52 -26.44 5.70
C LYS A 10 -38.30 -25.62 6.97
N ARG A 11 -37.05 -25.28 7.28
CA ARG A 11 -36.69 -24.35 8.35
C ARG A 11 -37.18 -22.94 7.94
N SER A 12 -37.81 -22.24 8.86
CA SER A 12 -38.22 -20.83 8.71
C SER A 12 -37.00 -19.92 8.53
N PRO A 13 -37.11 -18.81 7.76
CA PRO A 13 -36.07 -17.78 7.72
C PRO A 13 -35.76 -17.25 9.12
N GLY A 14 -34.48 -16.96 9.38
CA GLY A 14 -34.05 -16.32 10.62
C GLY A 14 -34.64 -14.91 10.76
N ALA A 15 -34.84 -14.47 12.00
CA ALA A 15 -35.29 -13.10 12.26
C ALA A 15 -34.30 -12.07 11.67
N PRO A 16 -34.78 -10.90 11.20
CA PRO A 16 -33.91 -9.80 10.80
C PRO A 16 -32.89 -9.47 11.89
N GLY A 17 -31.67 -9.10 11.48
CA GLY A 17 -30.66 -8.60 12.41
C GLY A 17 -31.11 -7.31 13.10
N PRO A 18 -30.52 -6.97 14.26
CA PRO A 18 -30.81 -5.71 14.93
C PRO A 18 -30.44 -4.51 14.02
N PRO A 19 -31.11 -3.36 14.15
CA PRO A 19 -30.70 -2.12 13.49
C PRO A 19 -29.23 -1.79 13.78
N GLY A 20 -28.53 -1.21 12.80
CA GLY A 20 -27.17 -0.70 13.00
C GLY A 20 -27.12 0.44 14.04
N PRO A 21 -25.94 0.72 14.62
CA PRO A 21 -25.78 1.83 15.55
C PRO A 21 -26.10 3.18 14.87
N PRO A 22 -26.55 4.21 15.63
CA PRO A 22 -26.72 5.55 15.09
C PRO A 22 -25.42 6.09 14.47
N GLY A 23 -25.52 6.81 13.36
CA GLY A 23 -24.37 7.50 12.76
C GLY A 23 -23.79 8.59 13.68
N PRO A 24 -22.53 9.00 13.45
CA PRO A 24 -21.91 10.07 14.23
C PRO A 24 -22.66 11.41 14.05
N PRO A 25 -22.55 12.35 15.00
CA PRO A 25 -23.05 13.71 14.83
C PRO A 25 -22.50 14.36 13.55
N GLY A 26 -23.32 15.19 12.89
CA GLY A 26 -22.87 15.97 11.74
C GLY A 26 -21.80 17.00 12.12
N PRO A 27 -21.01 17.50 11.16
CA PRO A 27 -20.03 18.54 11.40
C PRO A 27 -20.70 19.85 11.87
N GLN A 28 -19.96 20.66 12.61
CA GLN A 28 -20.41 22.01 12.98
C GLN A 28 -20.65 22.86 11.73
N GLY A 29 -21.73 23.64 11.71
CA GLY A 29 -22.03 24.56 10.61
C GLY A 29 -20.95 25.65 10.45
N PRO A 30 -20.83 26.26 9.26
CA PRO A 30 -19.86 27.33 9.01
C PRO A 30 -20.16 28.58 9.87
N PRO A 31 -19.14 29.42 10.13
CA PRO A 31 -19.34 30.72 10.79
C PRO A 31 -20.37 31.58 10.06
N GLY A 32 -21.12 32.40 10.81
CA GLY A 32 -22.03 33.38 10.23
C GLY A 32 -21.30 34.41 9.36
N ILE A 33 -22.01 34.98 8.38
CA ILE A 33 -21.46 36.00 7.48
C ILE A 33 -21.15 37.27 8.30
N PRO A 34 -20.00 37.94 8.09
CA PRO A 34 -19.69 39.21 8.73
C PRO A 34 -20.79 40.25 8.50
N GLY A 35 -21.09 41.04 9.53
CA GLY A 35 -22.01 42.17 9.42
C GLY A 35 -21.53 43.17 8.35
N ILE A 36 -22.49 43.81 7.70
CA ILE A 36 -22.23 44.81 6.67
C ILE A 36 -21.48 46.00 7.31
N PRO A 37 -20.39 46.53 6.70
CA PRO A 37 -19.71 47.70 7.23
C PRO A 37 -20.67 48.87 7.43
N GLY A 38 -20.60 49.52 8.59
CA GLY A 38 -21.37 50.73 8.86
C GLY A 38 -20.99 51.87 7.91
N ILE A 39 -21.97 52.71 7.58
CA ILE A 39 -21.77 53.90 6.75
C ILE A 39 -20.86 54.88 7.51
N PRO A 40 -19.79 55.45 6.90
CA PRO A 40 -18.90 56.41 7.57
C PRO A 40 -19.69 57.59 8.17
N GLY A 41 -19.52 57.81 9.47
CA GLY A 41 -20.63 58.18 10.34
C GLY A 41 -20.95 59.66 10.53
N SER A 42 -22.01 59.88 11.31
CA SER A 42 -21.87 60.68 12.52
C SER A 42 -21.78 59.72 13.71
N ASN A 43 -20.55 59.52 14.19
CA ASN A 43 -20.13 58.97 15.50
C ASN A 43 -21.03 57.95 16.22
N SER A 44 -20.90 56.67 15.88
CA SER A 44 -20.94 55.54 16.83
C SER A 44 -20.62 54.23 16.11
N LEU A 45 -19.61 53.49 16.59
CA LEU A 45 -19.36 52.12 16.14
C LEU A 45 -20.54 51.25 16.59
N GLY A 46 -21.29 50.70 15.64
CA GLY A 46 -22.42 49.81 15.95
C GLY A 46 -21.98 48.55 16.70
N PRO A 47 -22.83 47.98 17.57
CA PRO A 47 -22.52 46.74 18.28
C PRO A 47 -22.27 45.59 17.29
N ALA A 48 -21.41 44.64 17.71
CA ALA A 48 -21.17 43.42 16.93
C ALA A 48 -22.48 42.67 16.67
N GLY A 49 -22.65 42.14 15.45
CA GLY A 49 -23.80 41.30 15.11
C GLY A 49 -23.86 40.05 15.98
N SER A 50 -25.07 39.56 16.27
CA SER A 50 -25.26 38.34 17.05
C SER A 50 -24.69 37.11 16.33
N PRO A 51 -24.24 36.07 17.08
CA PRO A 51 -23.89 34.79 16.48
C PRO A 51 -25.04 34.22 15.65
N GLY A 52 -24.73 33.59 14.52
CA GLY A 52 -25.72 32.88 13.71
C GLY A 52 -26.31 31.67 14.46
N PRO A 53 -27.53 31.22 14.08
CA PRO A 53 -28.15 30.05 14.69
C PRO A 53 -27.34 28.76 14.40
N PRO A 54 -27.45 27.72 15.25
CA PRO A 54 -26.90 26.41 14.95
C PRO A 54 -27.43 25.86 13.62
N GLY A 55 -26.58 25.20 12.84
CA GLY A 55 -26.99 24.50 11.62
C GLY A 55 -28.00 23.37 11.91
N PRO A 56 -28.85 23.00 10.94
CA PRO A 56 -29.80 21.92 11.10
C PRO A 56 -29.08 20.57 11.31
N ARG A 57 -29.73 19.65 12.03
CA ARG A 57 -29.27 18.27 12.13
C ARG A 57 -29.20 17.66 10.72
N GLY A 58 -28.08 17.01 10.39
CA GLY A 58 -27.94 16.28 9.13
C GLY A 58 -29.00 15.19 8.97
N PRO A 59 -29.36 14.80 7.73
CA PRO A 59 -30.33 13.74 7.49
C PRO A 59 -29.84 12.41 8.10
N PRO A 60 -30.76 11.48 8.42
CA PRO A 60 -30.37 10.09 8.70
C PRO A 60 -29.46 9.56 7.60
N GLY A 61 -28.40 8.84 7.98
CA GLY A 61 -27.55 8.15 7.00
C GLY A 61 -28.40 7.20 6.14
N PRO A 62 -27.99 6.95 4.88
CA PRO A 62 -28.68 5.99 4.04
C PRO A 62 -28.76 4.64 4.77
N GLN A 63 -29.86 3.92 4.60
CA GLN A 63 -29.91 2.52 5.02
C GLN A 63 -28.72 1.81 4.36
N GLY A 64 -27.89 1.15 5.17
CA GLY A 64 -26.84 0.30 4.65
C GLY A 64 -27.44 -0.68 3.65
N PRO A 65 -26.72 -1.04 2.57
CA PRO A 65 -27.24 -1.97 1.58
C PRO A 65 -27.80 -3.19 2.30
N ALA A 66 -29.00 -3.62 1.90
CA ALA A 66 -29.55 -4.88 2.38
C ALA A 66 -28.50 -5.94 2.10
N VAL A 67 -27.83 -6.40 3.16
CA VAL A 67 -26.91 -7.52 3.03
C VAL A 67 -27.82 -8.69 2.76
N VAL A 68 -28.04 -8.96 1.47
CA VAL A 68 -28.31 -10.31 1.03
C VAL A 68 -27.09 -11.04 1.53
N VAL A 69 -27.22 -11.72 2.68
CA VAL A 69 -26.24 -12.70 3.10
C VAL A 69 -26.42 -13.87 2.14
N GLU A 70 -26.13 -13.64 0.86
CA GLU A 70 -25.25 -14.53 0.14
C GLU A 70 -24.15 -14.83 1.16
N LYS A 71 -24.11 -16.08 1.63
CA LYS A 71 -22.90 -16.59 2.25
C LYS A 71 -21.83 -16.64 1.17
N ALA A 72 -21.42 -15.48 0.65
CA ALA A 72 -20.05 -15.26 0.33
C ALA A 72 -19.36 -15.56 1.65
N LYS A 73 -18.78 -16.76 1.72
CA LYS A 73 -17.72 -17.10 2.68
C LYS A 73 -16.95 -15.80 2.83
N ALA A 74 -16.98 -15.15 4.00
CA ALA A 74 -16.07 -14.05 4.24
C ALA A 74 -14.70 -14.64 3.98
N ARG A 75 -14.16 -14.42 2.78
CA ARG A 75 -12.81 -14.80 2.45
C ARG A 75 -12.05 -13.87 3.37
N GLU A 76 -11.61 -14.44 4.47
CA GLU A 76 -10.86 -13.80 5.52
C GLU A 76 -9.81 -12.93 4.85
N PHE A 77 -10.05 -11.63 4.83
CA PHE A 77 -9.16 -10.67 4.19
C PHE A 77 -7.96 -10.53 5.12
N GLN A 78 -7.03 -11.45 4.97
CA GLN A 78 -5.77 -11.40 5.71
C GLN A 78 -4.73 -10.78 4.77
N PRO A 79 -4.20 -9.57 5.09
CA PRO A 79 -3.10 -9.02 4.34
C PRO A 79 -1.91 -9.97 4.43
N ALA A 80 -1.31 -10.26 3.29
CA ALA A 80 -0.13 -11.11 3.22
C ALA A 80 1.10 -10.24 3.08
N VAL A 81 2.15 -10.52 3.84
CA VAL A 81 3.38 -9.71 3.88
C VAL A 81 4.59 -10.55 3.51
N VAL A 82 5.55 -9.92 2.86
CA VAL A 82 6.92 -10.39 2.75
C VAL A 82 7.88 -9.25 3.09
N HIS A 83 8.89 -9.56 3.90
CA HIS A 83 10.03 -8.69 4.20
C HIS A 83 11.32 -9.49 4.08
N LEU A 84 12.16 -9.07 3.15
CA LEU A 84 13.45 -9.66 2.82
C LEU A 84 14.55 -8.70 3.26
N GLN A 85 15.57 -9.22 3.92
CA GLN A 85 16.73 -8.46 4.39
C GLN A 85 18.00 -8.93 3.68
N GLY A 86 19.03 -8.09 3.65
CA GLY A 86 20.36 -8.53 3.25
C GLY A 86 21.00 -9.55 4.23
N GLN A 87 22.16 -10.08 3.88
CA GLN A 87 22.91 -11.11 4.63
C GLN A 87 24.33 -10.67 5.03
N GLU A 88 24.52 -9.42 5.46
CA GLU A 88 25.80 -8.86 5.95
C GLU A 88 27.00 -9.07 4.99
N THR A 89 26.73 -9.03 3.69
CA THR A 89 27.75 -9.16 2.64
C THR A 89 27.90 -7.84 1.88
N THR A 90 29.05 -7.63 1.25
CA THR A 90 29.23 -6.56 0.28
C THR A 90 29.24 -7.15 -1.11
N ILE A 91 28.49 -6.55 -2.03
CA ILE A 91 28.38 -6.98 -3.43
C ILE A 91 29.05 -5.93 -4.31
N LEU A 92 29.96 -6.36 -5.19
CA LEU A 92 30.50 -5.55 -6.28
C LEU A 92 29.70 -5.85 -7.55
N VAL A 93 28.88 -4.90 -7.99
CA VAL A 93 27.85 -5.15 -9.01
C VAL A 93 28.46 -5.71 -10.31
N ARG A 94 29.53 -5.10 -10.82
CA ARG A 94 30.25 -5.54 -12.02
C ARG A 94 30.71 -6.99 -11.99
N GLU A 95 31.14 -7.49 -10.82
CA GLU A 95 31.74 -8.83 -10.70
C GLU A 95 30.71 -9.87 -10.25
N ASP A 96 29.85 -9.51 -9.31
CA ASP A 96 28.96 -10.44 -8.64
C ASP A 96 27.58 -10.56 -9.31
N LEU A 97 27.14 -9.52 -10.04
CA LEU A 97 25.78 -9.38 -10.59
C LEU A 97 25.79 -9.05 -12.09
N PRO A 98 25.90 -10.05 -12.99
CA PRO A 98 25.91 -9.82 -14.44
C PRO A 98 24.68 -9.08 -14.99
N GLU A 99 23.52 -9.22 -14.35
CA GLU A 99 22.27 -8.54 -14.72
C GLU A 99 21.94 -7.35 -13.79
N GLY A 100 22.83 -7.04 -12.83
CA GLY A 100 22.62 -6.02 -11.80
C GLY A 100 21.54 -6.35 -10.76
N VAL A 101 20.89 -7.53 -10.84
CA VAL A 101 19.80 -7.93 -9.95
C VAL A 101 20.32 -8.41 -8.60
N LEU A 102 19.90 -7.75 -7.51
CA LEU A 102 20.29 -8.13 -6.15
C LEU A 102 19.76 -9.53 -5.78
N LYS A 103 20.67 -10.35 -5.26
CA LYS A 103 20.43 -11.73 -4.78
C LYS A 103 20.81 -11.86 -3.30
N ASN A 104 20.80 -13.09 -2.77
CA ASN A 104 21.17 -13.39 -1.38
C ASN A 104 20.25 -12.74 -0.32
N TRP A 105 18.94 -12.73 -0.58
CA TRP A 105 17.94 -12.25 0.35
C TRP A 105 17.71 -13.24 1.51
N LYS A 106 17.77 -12.74 2.75
CA LYS A 106 17.31 -13.42 3.96
C LYS A 106 15.80 -13.29 4.08
N MET A 107 15.10 -14.42 4.14
CA MET A 107 13.65 -14.46 4.29
C MET A 107 13.27 -14.36 5.77
N VAL A 108 12.96 -13.15 6.24
CA VAL A 108 12.66 -12.89 7.66
C VAL A 108 11.18 -13.11 7.96
N SER A 109 10.31 -12.63 7.08
CA SER A 109 8.87 -12.85 7.13
C SER A 109 8.35 -13.08 5.72
N VAL A 110 7.74 -14.24 5.46
CA VAL A 110 7.22 -14.59 4.14
C VAL A 110 5.88 -15.30 4.28
N HIS A 111 4.83 -14.70 3.75
CA HIS A 111 3.55 -15.38 3.61
C HIS A 111 3.55 -16.31 2.38
N HIS A 112 3.97 -17.57 2.57
CA HIS A 112 4.26 -18.55 1.50
C HIS A 112 3.11 -18.88 0.53
N LYS A 113 1.85 -18.57 0.88
CA LYS A 113 0.71 -18.75 -0.05
C LYS A 113 0.59 -17.63 -1.09
N VAL A 114 1.24 -16.49 -0.85
CA VAL A 114 1.14 -15.29 -1.69
C VAL A 114 2.49 -14.93 -2.30
N PHE A 115 3.58 -15.28 -1.65
CA PHE A 115 4.93 -14.91 -2.07
C PHE A 115 5.83 -16.13 -2.15
N LYS A 116 6.66 -16.19 -3.19
CA LYS A 116 7.70 -17.19 -3.37
C LYS A 116 9.01 -16.50 -3.75
N MET A 117 10.07 -16.73 -2.98
CA MET A 117 11.39 -16.19 -3.27
C MET A 117 12.21 -17.16 -4.13
N HIS A 118 12.76 -16.66 -5.24
CA HIS A 118 13.71 -17.40 -6.06
C HIS A 118 15.14 -16.98 -5.69
N SER A 119 15.74 -17.65 -4.70
CA SER A 119 17.02 -17.25 -4.12
C SER A 119 18.17 -17.12 -5.13
N ARG A 120 18.18 -17.94 -6.20
CA ARG A 120 19.22 -17.90 -7.24
C ARG A 120 19.13 -16.67 -8.14
N SER A 121 17.91 -16.25 -8.51
CA SER A 121 17.70 -15.12 -9.41
C SER A 121 17.43 -13.81 -8.67
N GLY A 122 17.20 -13.83 -7.36
CA GLY A 122 16.88 -12.64 -6.58
C GLY A 122 15.45 -12.13 -6.82
N GLN A 123 14.58 -12.91 -7.46
CA GLN A 123 13.22 -12.52 -7.82
C GLN A 123 12.19 -12.97 -6.79
N LEU A 124 11.29 -12.07 -6.40
CA LEU A 124 10.14 -12.31 -5.55
C LEU A 124 8.90 -12.50 -6.45
N GLU A 125 8.41 -13.73 -6.54
CA GLU A 125 7.20 -14.08 -7.31
C GLU A 125 5.95 -13.90 -6.46
N VAL A 126 4.92 -13.24 -7.00
CA VAL A 126 3.58 -13.23 -6.42
C VAL A 126 2.74 -14.40 -6.93
N LEU A 127 2.02 -15.08 -6.05
CA LEU A 127 1.27 -16.31 -6.36
C LEU A 127 -0.24 -16.08 -6.55
N MET A 128 -0.70 -14.85 -6.37
CA MET A 128 -2.12 -14.49 -6.42
C MET A 128 -2.27 -13.14 -7.11
N ASP A 129 -3.39 -12.95 -7.81
CA ASP A 129 -3.77 -11.63 -8.31
C ASP A 129 -4.06 -10.70 -7.13
N GLY A 130 -3.76 -9.42 -7.27
CA GLY A 130 -4.08 -8.45 -6.23
C GLY A 130 -3.50 -7.07 -6.41
N ILE A 131 -3.82 -6.21 -5.46
CA ILE A 131 -3.17 -4.92 -5.26
C ILE A 131 -2.01 -5.12 -4.29
N TYR A 132 -0.81 -4.72 -4.70
CA TYR A 132 0.41 -4.91 -3.92
C TYR A 132 1.06 -3.55 -3.63
N PHE A 133 1.34 -3.29 -2.36
CA PHE A 133 2.33 -2.27 -1.99
C PHE A 133 3.71 -2.92 -2.04
N ILE A 134 4.65 -2.30 -2.74
CA ILE A 134 6.02 -2.78 -2.92
C ILE A 134 6.94 -1.68 -2.40
N TYR A 135 7.93 -2.05 -1.58
CA TYR A 135 8.90 -1.10 -1.05
C TYR A 135 10.30 -1.71 -1.04
N SER A 136 11.31 -0.86 -1.15
CA SER A 136 12.70 -1.26 -1.18
C SER A 136 13.58 -0.17 -0.57
N GLN A 137 14.68 -0.59 0.05
CA GLN A 137 15.79 0.27 0.41
C GLN A 137 17.10 -0.42 0.05
N VAL A 138 18.07 0.35 -0.44
CA VAL A 138 19.42 -0.15 -0.71
C VAL A 138 20.44 0.82 -0.13
N GLU A 139 21.40 0.28 0.60
CA GLU A 139 22.59 1.00 1.08
C GLU A 139 23.72 0.88 0.06
N ILE A 140 24.07 2.01 -0.56
CA ILE A 140 24.99 2.08 -1.71
C ILE A 140 26.28 2.79 -1.32
N TYR A 141 27.39 2.24 -1.83
CA TYR A 141 28.76 2.72 -1.70
C TYR A 141 29.32 2.92 -3.09
N TYR A 142 30.13 3.97 -3.27
CA TYR A 142 30.80 4.20 -4.54
C TYR A 142 32.31 4.05 -4.42
N LEU A 143 32.91 3.48 -5.47
CA LEU A 143 34.35 3.25 -5.48
C LEU A 143 35.14 4.43 -6.01
N ASN A 144 34.72 5.20 -7.03
CA ASN A 144 35.51 6.38 -7.43
C ASN A 144 34.93 7.41 -8.44
N PHE A 145 33.84 7.19 -9.21
CA PHE A 145 33.64 8.00 -10.45
C PHE A 145 32.25 8.56 -10.78
N THR A 146 31.21 8.39 -9.94
CA THR A 146 29.90 9.00 -10.23
C THR A 146 29.25 9.64 -9.01
N ASP A 147 28.71 10.82 -9.22
CA ASP A 147 28.02 11.63 -8.19
C ASP A 147 26.58 11.17 -7.96
N ILE A 148 26.17 10.06 -8.58
CA ILE A 148 24.79 9.57 -8.59
C ILE A 148 24.80 8.05 -8.40
N ALA A 149 24.03 7.57 -7.43
CA ALA A 149 23.66 6.16 -7.33
C ALA A 149 22.18 5.98 -7.62
N SER A 150 21.83 4.88 -8.28
CA SER A 150 20.44 4.56 -8.59
C SER A 150 20.20 3.06 -8.63
N TYR A 151 19.01 2.67 -8.20
CA TYR A 151 18.47 1.33 -8.42
C TYR A 151 17.00 1.42 -8.83
N GLU A 152 16.52 0.33 -9.40
CA GLU A 152 15.15 0.18 -9.84
C GLU A 152 14.49 -1.02 -9.16
N VAL A 153 13.22 -0.85 -8.83
CA VAL A 153 12.32 -1.97 -8.54
C VAL A 153 11.67 -2.34 -9.87
N LEU A 154 11.90 -3.57 -10.31
CA LEU A 154 11.37 -4.11 -11.55
C LEU A 154 10.14 -4.98 -11.28
N VAL A 155 9.19 -4.98 -12.22
CA VAL A 155 8.10 -5.96 -12.33
C VAL A 155 8.24 -6.64 -13.69
N ASP A 156 8.45 -7.95 -13.71
CA ASP A 156 8.74 -8.75 -14.92
C ASP A 156 9.89 -8.18 -15.77
N GLY A 157 10.91 -7.64 -15.09
CA GLY A 157 12.08 -7.02 -15.74
C GLY A 157 11.86 -5.59 -16.24
N LEU A 158 10.63 -5.05 -16.15
CA LEU A 158 10.32 -3.67 -16.51
C LEU A 158 10.41 -2.75 -15.29
N PRO A 159 11.04 -1.55 -15.40
CA PRO A 159 11.12 -0.60 -14.30
C PRO A 159 9.73 -0.15 -13.83
N PHE A 160 9.45 -0.30 -12.54
CA PHE A 160 8.24 0.20 -11.87
C PHE A 160 8.54 1.41 -11.00
N LEU A 161 9.56 1.31 -10.13
CA LEU A 161 10.04 2.41 -9.30
C LEU A 161 11.54 2.61 -9.52
N ARG A 162 12.01 3.83 -9.34
CA ARG A 162 13.44 4.16 -9.31
C ARG A 162 13.74 4.99 -8.07
N CYS A 163 14.87 4.72 -7.45
CA CYS A 163 15.45 5.57 -6.42
C CYS A 163 16.78 6.10 -6.95
N THR A 164 17.03 7.40 -6.78
CA THR A 164 18.27 8.05 -7.20
C THR A 164 18.75 8.97 -6.09
N CYS A 165 19.99 8.81 -5.64
CA CYS A 165 20.61 9.67 -4.64
C CYS A 165 21.93 10.24 -5.19
N SER A 166 22.17 11.52 -4.88
CA SER A 166 23.47 12.14 -5.16
C SER A 166 24.48 11.74 -4.10
N ILE A 167 25.71 11.45 -4.51
CA ILE A 167 26.82 11.05 -3.63
C ILE A 167 27.94 12.07 -3.84
N GLU A 168 28.50 12.56 -2.73
CA GLU A 168 29.65 13.48 -2.78
C GLU A 168 30.93 12.69 -3.11
N THR A 169 31.65 13.11 -4.14
CA THR A 169 32.88 12.47 -4.62
C THR A 169 34.03 12.57 -3.62
N GLY A 170 34.87 11.54 -3.53
CA GLY A 170 36.14 11.59 -2.79
C GLY A 170 36.04 11.27 -1.30
N GLN A 171 34.87 10.92 -0.78
CA GLN A 171 34.67 10.37 0.58
C GLN A 171 33.81 9.11 0.51
N ARG A 172 34.16 8.06 1.27
CA ARG A 172 33.27 6.90 1.45
C ARG A 172 32.06 7.34 2.28
N LYS A 173 30.96 7.71 1.61
CA LYS A 173 29.68 8.04 2.24
C LYS A 173 28.68 6.90 2.05
N PHE A 174 28.02 6.55 3.15
CA PHE A 174 26.95 5.58 3.19
C PHE A 174 25.66 6.33 2.90
N ASN A 175 24.95 5.94 1.84
CA ASN A 175 23.64 6.50 1.54
C ASN A 175 22.62 5.37 1.40
N THR A 176 21.52 5.47 2.13
CA THR A 176 20.35 4.65 1.91
C THR A 176 19.43 5.36 0.91
N CYS A 177 18.93 4.61 -0.06
CA CYS A 177 17.94 5.11 -1.02
C CYS A 177 16.67 4.27 -0.88
N TYR A 178 15.57 4.88 -0.44
CA TYR A 178 14.29 4.21 -0.22
C TYR A 178 13.28 4.62 -1.29
N THR A 179 12.48 3.66 -1.78
CA THR A 179 11.30 3.93 -2.61
C THR A 179 10.18 2.93 -2.31
N GLY A 180 8.94 3.31 -2.60
CA GLY A 180 7.79 2.44 -2.47
C GLY A 180 6.59 2.92 -3.27
N GLY A 181 5.72 2.00 -3.67
CA GLY A 181 4.59 2.28 -4.55
C GLY A 181 3.60 1.13 -4.59
N VAL A 182 2.41 1.41 -5.13
CA VAL A 182 1.32 0.43 -5.27
C VAL A 182 1.19 0.03 -6.74
N SER A 183 1.05 -1.27 -7.01
CA SER A 183 0.75 -1.78 -8.34
C SER A 183 -0.24 -2.95 -8.27
N MET A 184 -1.02 -3.11 -9.34
CA MET A 184 -1.79 -4.34 -9.56
C MET A 184 -0.86 -5.38 -10.17
N LEU A 185 -0.80 -6.56 -9.54
CA LEU A 185 -0.02 -7.68 -10.05
C LEU A 185 -0.90 -8.89 -10.29
N HIS A 186 -0.57 -9.62 -11.33
CA HIS A 186 -1.11 -10.94 -11.64
C HIS A 186 -0.22 -12.03 -11.04
N ALA A 187 -0.82 -13.19 -10.77
CA ALA A 187 -0.08 -14.37 -10.34
C ALA A 187 1.06 -14.69 -11.32
N HIS A 188 2.19 -15.13 -10.77
CA HIS A 188 3.46 -15.44 -11.42
C HIS A 188 4.31 -14.25 -11.87
N GLN A 189 3.83 -13.02 -11.74
CA GLN A 189 4.67 -11.84 -11.95
C GLN A 189 5.77 -11.76 -10.89
N ARG A 190 6.92 -11.20 -11.28
CA ARG A 190 8.14 -11.20 -10.47
C ARG A 190 8.63 -9.79 -10.18
N ILE A 191 8.88 -9.52 -8.91
CA ILE A 191 9.47 -8.30 -8.40
C ILE A 191 10.97 -8.53 -8.19
N SER A 192 11.82 -7.60 -8.59
CA SER A 192 13.27 -7.66 -8.30
C SER A 192 13.88 -6.27 -8.15
N VAL A 193 15.03 -6.19 -7.47
CA VAL A 193 15.80 -4.94 -7.35
C VAL A 193 17.01 -5.03 -8.27
N ARG A 194 17.18 -4.04 -9.16
CA ARG A 194 18.33 -3.95 -10.07
C ARG A 194 19.13 -2.68 -9.80
N ILE A 195 20.43 -2.81 -9.60
CA ILE A 195 21.35 -1.67 -9.53
C ILE A 195 21.63 -1.16 -10.94
N VAL A 196 21.55 0.16 -11.15
CA VAL A 196 21.68 0.77 -12.48
C VAL A 196 23.13 0.88 -12.93
N TYR A 197 24.05 1.16 -12.00
CA TYR A 197 25.46 1.39 -12.31
C TYR A 197 26.33 0.22 -11.85
N GLU A 198 27.08 -0.38 -12.78
CA GLU A 198 27.91 -1.57 -12.53
C GLU A 198 29.09 -1.29 -11.59
N ASP A 199 29.58 -0.05 -11.52
CA ASP A 199 30.69 0.36 -10.64
C ASP A 199 30.25 0.71 -9.20
N SER A 200 29.12 0.15 -8.77
CA SER A 200 28.58 0.31 -7.42
C SER A 200 29.02 -0.84 -6.50
N LEU A 201 29.28 -0.50 -5.24
CA LEU A 201 29.35 -1.46 -4.13
C LEU A 201 28.05 -1.37 -3.33
N ILE A 202 27.46 -2.50 -2.97
CA ILE A 202 26.20 -2.57 -2.22
C ILE A 202 26.46 -3.25 -0.88
N SER A 203 26.06 -2.62 0.23
CA SER A 203 25.97 -3.33 1.51
C SER A 203 24.67 -4.08 1.56
N MET A 204 24.74 -5.38 1.76
CA MET A 204 23.62 -6.23 2.09
C MET A 204 23.45 -6.33 3.62
N SER A 205 23.68 -5.25 4.37
CA SER A 205 23.31 -5.17 5.79
C SER A 205 21.80 -5.41 5.96
N ASP A 206 21.43 -6.17 6.98
CA ASP A 206 20.06 -6.64 7.18
C ASP A 206 19.07 -5.52 7.57
N HIS A 207 19.56 -4.41 8.10
CA HIS A 207 18.75 -3.25 8.46
C HIS A 207 18.78 -2.12 7.42
N ALA A 208 19.77 -2.11 6.53
CA ALA A 208 19.99 -1.02 5.59
C ALA A 208 19.57 -1.35 4.15
N THR A 209 19.57 -2.63 3.78
CA THR A 209 19.16 -3.12 2.46
C THR A 209 18.06 -4.17 2.59
N PHE A 210 16.87 -3.86 2.06
CA PHE A 210 15.68 -4.70 2.17
C PHE A 210 14.73 -4.53 0.98
N LEU A 211 13.96 -5.58 0.71
CA LEU A 211 12.86 -5.61 -0.25
C LEU A 211 11.63 -6.19 0.45
N GLY A 212 10.47 -5.57 0.27
CA GLY A 212 9.24 -6.13 0.80
C GLY A 212 8.01 -5.79 -0.02
N SER A 213 6.94 -6.52 0.28
CA SER A 213 5.64 -6.29 -0.32
C SER A 213 4.50 -6.69 0.61
N VAL A 214 3.38 -6.00 0.49
CA VAL A 214 2.12 -6.28 1.17
C VAL A 214 1.03 -6.47 0.11
N ARG A 215 0.40 -7.64 0.08
CA ARG A 215 -0.83 -7.84 -0.69
C ARG A 215 -1.96 -7.18 0.07
N LEU A 216 -2.39 -6.03 -0.45
CA LEU A 216 -3.43 -5.21 0.15
C LEU A 216 -4.80 -5.83 -0.05
N GLY A 217 -5.07 -6.52 -1.15
CA GLY A 217 -6.39 -7.09 -1.43
C GLY A 217 -6.52 -7.63 -2.85
N ASP A 218 -7.75 -7.99 -3.22
CA ASP A 218 -8.07 -8.42 -4.59
C ASP A 218 -7.98 -7.22 -5.56
N ALA A 219 -7.56 -7.46 -6.79
CA ALA A 219 -7.59 -6.47 -7.85
C ALA A 219 -9.06 -6.17 -8.23
N PRO A 220 -9.44 -4.92 -8.56
CA PRO A 220 -10.74 -4.63 -9.10
C PRO A 220 -10.99 -5.52 -10.33
N SER A 221 -12.07 -6.28 -10.33
CA SER A 221 -12.51 -6.98 -11.53
C SER A 221 -12.72 -5.94 -12.62
N ALA A 222 -12.05 -6.11 -13.77
CA ALA A 222 -12.22 -5.23 -14.92
C ALA A 222 -13.70 -5.18 -15.29
N GLY A 223 -14.40 -4.13 -14.84
CA GLY A 223 -15.76 -3.85 -15.24
C GLY A 223 -15.76 -3.60 -16.73
N HIS A 224 -16.68 -4.25 -17.45
CA HIS A 224 -16.89 -3.97 -18.86
C HIS A 224 -17.17 -2.47 -19.01
N ALA A 225 -16.23 -1.77 -19.66
CA ALA A 225 -16.46 -0.44 -20.19
C ALA A 225 -17.36 -0.51 -21.42
#